data_AF-A0A536TW57-F1
#
_entry.id   AF-A0A536TW57-F1
#
_cell.length_a   1.000
_cell.length_b   1.000
_cell.length_c   1.000
_cell.angle_alpha   90.00
_cell.angle_beta   90.00
_cell.angle_gamma   90.00
#
_symmetry.space_group_name_H-M   'P 1'
#
loop_
_entity.id
_entity.type
_entity.pdbx_description
1 polymer ?
#
loop_
_entity_poly.entity_id
_entity_poly.type
_entity_poly.pdbx_seq_one_letter_code
_entity_poly.pdbx_strand_id
1 'polypeptide(L)'
;MKAWKCLLNFASIVIGRFISRRRSNSNLLWRYHDRMSSFQGHQLHASGAPRDAAILSGVLASGRNDRMRSHASLFVALLACAVLAGAAHAQSDYPSRPIRYIVASAPGGIADITPRVLAPRLSEALRQPVVVENRPAGGIVAGGEAVAKALPDGYTLLSATPQVAIVQSMVKDLAFDPRRDLAPVALVGVIPNVLVAGPRTPAKTLAELVELARRNPGKL
;
A
#
# COMPACT_ATOMS: atom_id res chain seq x y z
N MET A 1 1.83 8.59 -6.17
CA MET A 1 3.06 8.01 -5.58
C MET A 1 3.74 8.85 -4.48
N LYS A 2 3.37 10.12 -4.21
CA LYS A 2 4.00 10.95 -3.17
C LYS A 2 3.31 10.92 -1.78
N ALA A 3 2.04 10.54 -1.70
CA ALA A 3 1.29 10.48 -0.43
C ALA A 3 1.76 9.38 0.55
N TRP A 4 2.32 8.28 0.04
CA TRP A 4 2.81 7.17 0.88
C TRP A 4 4.12 7.48 1.61
N LYS A 5 4.95 8.40 1.09
CA LYS A 5 6.23 8.72 1.72
C LYS A 5 6.09 9.49 3.05
N CYS A 6 4.98 10.22 3.25
CA CYS A 6 4.72 10.89 4.53
C CYS A 6 4.23 9.94 5.64
N LEU A 7 3.41 8.94 5.30
CA LEU A 7 2.94 7.93 6.27
C LEU A 7 4.07 7.01 6.74
N LEU A 8 5.01 6.66 5.86
CA LEU A 8 6.20 5.87 6.22
C LEU A 8 7.17 6.63 7.14
N ASN A 9 7.29 7.95 6.98
CA ASN A 9 8.14 8.77 7.86
C ASN A 9 7.54 8.96 9.25
N PHE A 10 6.21 9.06 9.38
CA PHE A 10 5.56 9.25 10.68
C PHE A 10 5.48 7.94 11.49
N ALA A 11 5.25 6.80 10.82
CA ALA A 11 5.31 5.48 11.45
C ALA A 11 6.72 5.17 12.02
N SER A 12 7.77 5.64 11.35
CA SER A 12 9.16 5.43 11.79
C SER A 12 9.52 6.16 13.10
N ILE A 13 8.90 7.32 13.37
CA ILE A 13 9.22 8.16 14.54
C ILE A 13 8.52 7.65 15.81
N VAL A 14 7.30 7.12 15.69
CA VAL A 14 6.54 6.59 16.85
C VAL A 14 6.93 5.15 17.18
N ILE A 15 7.35 4.35 16.19
CA ILE A 15 7.74 2.94 16.38
C ILE A 15 9.24 2.79 16.72
N GLY A 16 10.09 3.75 16.34
CA GLY A 16 11.54 3.70 16.58
C GLY A 16 11.95 3.60 18.05
N ARG A 17 11.11 4.10 18.98
CA ARG A 17 11.34 3.99 20.44
C ARG A 17 10.86 2.68 21.07
N PHE A 18 10.10 1.85 20.33
CA PHE A 18 9.60 0.57 20.83
C PHE A 18 10.37 -0.65 20.25
N ILE A 19 11.00 -0.50 19.08
CA ILE A 19 11.75 -1.58 18.39
C ILE A 19 13.23 -1.70 18.86
N SER A 20 13.81 -0.71 19.53
CA SER A 20 15.22 -0.76 19.95
C SER A 20 15.54 -1.83 21.01
N ARG A 21 14.53 -2.53 21.56
CA ARG A 21 14.69 -3.52 22.63
C ARG A 21 14.51 -4.99 22.24
N ARG A 22 14.29 -5.31 20.97
CA ARG A 22 14.28 -6.71 20.47
C ARG A 22 14.86 -6.82 19.07
N ARG A 23 16.19 -6.86 18.98
CA ARG A 23 16.90 -7.23 17.74
C ARG A 23 17.90 -8.34 18.07
N SER A 24 17.41 -9.57 18.11
CA SER A 24 18.25 -10.76 18.03
C SER A 24 17.50 -11.82 17.22
N ASN A 25 18.12 -12.25 16.13
CA ASN A 25 17.77 -13.35 15.24
C ASN A 25 16.55 -13.22 14.31
N SER A 26 16.80 -12.78 13.06
CA SER A 26 16.01 -13.19 11.88
C SER A 26 16.79 -12.91 10.59
N ASN A 27 17.77 -13.77 10.27
CA ASN A 27 18.69 -13.59 9.13
C ASN A 27 18.53 -14.65 8.02
N LEU A 28 17.34 -15.20 7.80
CA LEU A 28 17.18 -16.35 6.89
C LEU A 28 15.98 -16.34 5.92
N LEU A 29 15.26 -15.22 5.74
CA LEU A 29 14.08 -15.19 4.85
C LEU A 29 14.11 -14.14 3.72
N TRP A 30 15.26 -13.52 3.43
CA TRP A 30 15.36 -12.45 2.40
C TRP A 30 16.31 -12.73 1.22
N ARG A 31 16.87 -13.94 1.07
CA ARG A 31 17.83 -14.27 -0.01
C ARG A 31 17.25 -15.05 -1.19
N TYR A 32 16.05 -14.71 -1.68
CA TYR A 32 15.52 -15.37 -2.89
C TYR A 32 14.87 -14.46 -3.95
N HIS A 33 14.89 -13.13 -3.80
CA HIS A 33 14.23 -12.23 -4.78
C HIS A 33 15.19 -11.44 -5.69
N ASP A 34 16.51 -11.65 -5.62
CA ASP A 34 17.48 -10.75 -6.29
C ASP A 34 18.26 -11.42 -7.44
N ARG A 35 17.53 -12.01 -8.39
CA ARG A 35 18.13 -12.50 -9.65
C ARG A 35 17.11 -12.56 -10.79
N MET A 36 16.67 -11.40 -11.30
CA MET A 36 16.07 -11.31 -12.64
C MET A 36 16.03 -9.89 -13.23
N SER A 37 17.16 -9.17 -13.24
CA SER A 37 17.28 -7.89 -13.98
C SER A 37 18.71 -7.58 -14.46
N SER A 38 19.41 -8.59 -14.98
CA SER A 38 20.66 -8.41 -15.71
C SER A 38 20.56 -9.11 -17.06
N PHE A 39 21.08 -8.46 -18.12
CA PHE A 39 20.96 -8.70 -19.57
C PHE A 39 19.76 -7.93 -20.18
N GLN A 40 19.93 -6.96 -21.09
CA GLN A 40 20.97 -6.79 -22.11
C GLN A 40 20.98 -5.34 -22.64
N GLY A 41 22.18 -4.78 -22.83
CA GLY A 41 22.41 -3.48 -23.44
C GLY A 41 23.89 -3.30 -23.75
N HIS A 42 24.45 -4.21 -24.55
CA HIS A 42 25.84 -4.18 -24.99
C HIS A 42 26.01 -3.20 -26.15
N GLN A 43 26.89 -2.23 -25.95
CA GLN A 43 27.46 -1.38 -26.99
C GLN A 43 28.43 -2.16 -27.88
N LEU A 44 28.57 -1.73 -29.14
CA LEU A 44 29.80 -1.91 -29.89
C LEU A 44 30.15 -0.63 -30.66
N HIS A 45 31.28 -0.05 -30.24
CA HIS A 45 32.16 0.82 -31.02
C HIS A 45 32.93 -0.02 -32.04
N ALA A 46 33.13 0.47 -33.26
CA ALA A 46 34.26 0.07 -34.09
C ALA A 46 34.75 1.23 -34.97
N SER A 47 36.06 1.36 -34.98
CA SER A 47 36.95 2.37 -35.53
C SER A 47 37.17 2.27 -37.05
N GLY A 48 37.48 3.41 -37.69
CA GLY A 48 38.14 3.47 -38.98
C GLY A 48 38.41 4.89 -39.46
N ALA A 49 39.68 5.26 -39.65
CA ALA A 49 40.17 6.47 -40.30
C ALA A 49 41.34 6.07 -41.21
N PRO A 50 41.90 6.96 -42.08
CA PRO A 50 41.32 8.03 -42.90
C PRO A 50 41.73 7.88 -44.39
N ARG A 51 41.26 8.77 -45.30
CA ARG A 51 42.04 9.46 -46.37
C ARG A 51 41.19 9.91 -47.59
N ASP A 52 41.42 11.18 -47.91
CA ASP A 52 41.46 11.82 -49.25
C ASP A 52 40.23 12.55 -49.86
N ALA A 53 40.58 13.75 -50.35
CA ALA A 53 39.94 14.63 -51.34
C ALA A 53 38.67 15.38 -50.88
N ALA A 54 38.73 16.64 -50.42
CA ALA A 54 38.86 17.86 -51.25
C ALA A 54 38.05 17.74 -52.55
N ILE A 55 37.00 18.55 -52.78
CA ILE A 55 37.09 19.77 -53.62
C ILE A 55 35.72 20.50 -53.69
N LEU A 56 35.80 21.83 -53.49
CA LEU A 56 34.93 22.93 -53.97
C LEU A 56 33.49 23.03 -53.39
N SER A 57 33.03 24.09 -52.73
CA SER A 57 33.16 25.58 -52.85
C SER A 57 31.77 26.16 -53.14
N GLY A 58 31.35 27.13 -52.33
CA GLY A 58 30.14 27.93 -52.50
C GLY A 58 29.72 28.59 -51.18
N VAL A 59 30.48 29.55 -50.63
CA VAL A 59 30.40 31.00 -50.95
C VAL A 59 28.97 31.52 -50.77
N LEU A 60 28.61 31.96 -49.55
CA LEU A 60 28.39 33.38 -49.20
C LEU A 60 27.68 33.54 -47.83
N ALA A 61 28.40 34.19 -46.92
CA ALA A 61 27.96 35.27 -46.05
C ALA A 61 26.50 35.31 -45.55
N SER A 62 26.33 35.12 -44.23
CA SER A 62 25.45 36.00 -43.45
C SER A 62 25.92 36.05 -42.00
N GLY A 63 26.82 36.99 -41.71
CA GLY A 63 27.09 37.41 -40.35
C GLY A 63 25.92 38.27 -39.86
N ARG A 64 25.19 37.79 -38.85
CA ARG A 64 24.18 38.59 -38.17
C ARG A 64 24.21 38.26 -36.67
N ASN A 65 24.78 39.18 -35.90
CA ASN A 65 24.75 39.31 -34.43
C ASN A 65 23.77 38.40 -33.66
N ASP A 66 24.21 37.22 -33.23
CA ASP A 66 23.42 36.32 -32.35
C ASP A 66 23.68 36.53 -30.85
N ARG A 67 24.63 37.39 -30.47
CA ARG A 67 25.03 37.55 -29.06
C ARG A 67 24.00 38.24 -28.15
N MET A 68 23.01 38.95 -28.69
CA MET A 68 22.01 39.67 -27.88
C MET A 68 20.66 38.96 -27.73
N ARG A 69 20.39 37.87 -28.47
CA ARG A 69 19.12 37.14 -28.41
C ARG A 69 19.11 35.98 -27.41
N SER A 70 20.29 35.48 -27.02
CA SER A 70 20.41 34.33 -26.11
C SER A 70 19.91 34.62 -24.68
N HIS A 71 19.98 35.87 -24.21
CA HIS A 71 19.50 36.24 -22.88
C HIS A 71 17.97 36.37 -22.81
N ALA A 72 17.33 36.80 -23.90
CA ALA A 72 15.87 36.92 -23.97
C ALA A 72 15.19 35.54 -23.93
N SER A 73 15.77 34.55 -24.61
CA SER A 73 15.28 33.16 -24.60
C SER A 73 15.40 32.49 -23.22
N LEU A 74 16.49 32.78 -22.49
CA LEU A 74 16.68 32.32 -21.11
C LEU A 74 15.65 32.93 -20.14
N PHE A 75 15.32 34.21 -20.31
CA PHE A 75 14.34 34.91 -19.48
C PHE A 75 12.92 34.36 -19.68
N VAL A 76 12.54 34.07 -20.93
CA VAL A 76 11.23 33.46 -21.25
C VAL A 76 11.14 32.03 -20.70
N ALA A 77 12.21 31.24 -20.78
CA ALA A 77 12.25 29.90 -20.19
C ALA A 77 12.14 29.92 -18.66
N LEU A 78 12.75 30.92 -18.01
CA LEU A 78 12.67 31.11 -16.55
C LEU A 78 11.25 31.51 -16.10
N LEU A 79 10.61 32.44 -16.83
CA LEU A 79 9.23 32.86 -16.61
C LEU A 79 8.24 31.72 -16.84
N ALA A 80 8.45 30.90 -17.87
CA ALA A 80 7.65 29.70 -18.11
C ALA A 80 7.78 28.69 -16.96
N CYS A 81 8.99 28.45 -16.44
CA CYS A 81 9.20 27.60 -15.26
C CYS A 81 8.55 28.17 -13.99
N ALA A 82 8.55 29.50 -13.81
CA ALA A 82 7.93 30.15 -12.66
C ALA A 82 6.39 30.02 -12.66
N VAL A 83 5.76 30.11 -13.84
CA VAL A 83 4.31 29.89 -14.00
C VAL A 83 3.92 28.43 -13.75
N LEU A 84 4.77 27.47 -14.18
CA LEU A 84 4.58 26.05 -13.88
C LEU A 84 4.82 25.70 -12.40
N ALA A 85 5.63 26.47 -11.67
CA ALA A 85 5.87 26.28 -10.24
C ALA A 85 4.70 26.75 -9.35
N GLY A 86 3.88 27.71 -9.81
CA GLY A 86 2.73 28.23 -9.07
C GLY A 86 1.52 27.29 -9.03
N ALA A 87 1.50 26.23 -9.83
CA ALA A 87 0.41 25.23 -9.87
C ALA A 87 0.57 24.11 -8.83
N ALA A 88 1.60 24.16 -7.98
CA ALA A 88 1.70 23.29 -6.81
C ALA A 88 0.71 23.75 -5.73
N HIS A 89 -0.58 23.41 -5.92
CA HIS A 89 -1.53 23.44 -4.81
C HIS A 89 -0.96 22.51 -3.73
N ALA A 90 -0.58 23.07 -2.59
CA ALA A 90 -0.30 22.29 -1.40
C ALA A 90 -1.49 21.34 -1.22
N GLN A 91 -1.26 20.03 -1.32
CA GLN A 91 -2.28 19.05 -0.99
C GLN A 91 -2.75 19.41 0.41
N SER A 92 -4.04 19.72 0.55
CA SER A 92 -4.65 20.03 1.84
C SER A 92 -4.16 19.03 2.87
N ASP A 93 -3.77 19.49 4.06
CA ASP A 93 -3.28 18.64 5.13
C ASP A 93 -4.26 17.47 5.32
N TYR A 94 -3.78 16.25 5.04
CA TYR A 94 -4.56 15.05 5.27
C TYR A 94 -4.54 14.74 6.77
N PRO A 95 -5.69 14.41 7.39
CA PRO A 95 -7.04 14.40 6.82
C PRO A 95 -7.77 15.74 6.95
N SER A 96 -8.56 16.10 5.93
CA SER A 96 -9.37 17.32 5.86
C SER A 96 -10.89 17.07 5.91
N ARG A 97 -11.29 15.79 6.00
CA ARG A 97 -12.68 15.33 6.12
C ARG A 97 -12.73 14.03 6.92
N PRO A 98 -13.92 13.57 7.36
CA PRO A 98 -14.06 12.30 8.08
C PRO A 98 -13.52 11.11 7.28
N ILE A 99 -12.89 10.17 7.99
CA ILE A 99 -12.40 8.89 7.46
C ILE A 99 -13.46 7.82 7.73
N ARG A 100 -13.75 7.00 6.73
CA ARG A 100 -14.70 5.90 6.79
C ARG A 100 -13.95 4.60 7.05
N TYR A 101 -14.27 3.92 8.14
CA TYR A 101 -13.69 2.64 8.51
C TYR A 101 -14.72 1.52 8.27
N ILE A 102 -14.59 0.86 7.12
CA ILE A 102 -15.53 -0.14 6.63
C ILE A 102 -15.32 -1.49 7.33
N VAL A 103 -16.39 -2.04 7.87
CA VAL A 103 -16.43 -3.37 8.49
C VAL A 103 -17.33 -4.28 7.67
N ALA A 104 -16.75 -5.29 7.04
CA ALA A 104 -17.43 -6.23 6.15
C ALA A 104 -18.10 -7.41 6.89
N SER A 105 -18.65 -7.15 8.08
CA SER A 105 -19.32 -8.15 8.93
C SER A 105 -20.46 -7.52 9.72
N ALA A 106 -21.31 -8.36 10.32
CA ALA A 106 -22.33 -7.89 11.24
C ALA A 106 -21.70 -7.15 12.44
N PRO A 107 -22.41 -6.16 13.02
CA PRO A 107 -21.99 -5.48 14.24
C PRO A 107 -21.82 -6.44 15.43
N GLY A 108 -20.93 -6.11 16.36
CA GLY A 108 -20.69 -6.88 17.59
C GLY A 108 -19.71 -8.05 17.44
N GLY A 109 -19.28 -8.38 16.22
CA GLY A 109 -18.17 -9.31 15.99
C GLY A 109 -16.80 -8.69 16.25
N ILE A 110 -15.76 -9.54 16.31
CA ILE A 110 -14.37 -9.11 16.52
C ILE A 110 -13.90 -8.06 15.48
N ALA A 111 -14.34 -8.23 14.22
CA ALA A 111 -14.02 -7.32 13.12
C ALA A 111 -14.64 -5.91 13.29
N ASP A 112 -15.68 -5.79 14.12
CA ASP A 112 -16.40 -4.55 14.43
C ASP A 112 -15.90 -3.92 15.74
N ILE A 113 -15.66 -4.73 16.77
CA ILE A 113 -15.19 -4.24 18.07
C ILE A 113 -13.82 -3.54 17.91
N THR A 114 -12.91 -4.12 17.14
CA THR A 114 -11.56 -3.58 16.94
C THR A 114 -11.57 -2.13 16.41
N PRO A 115 -12.21 -1.81 15.27
CA PRO A 115 -12.28 -0.44 14.77
C PRO A 115 -13.06 0.49 15.70
N ARG A 116 -14.08 0.02 16.43
CA ARG A 116 -14.80 0.86 17.42
C ARG A 116 -13.95 1.26 18.61
N VAL A 117 -13.02 0.41 19.05
CA VAL A 117 -12.05 0.74 20.09
C VAL A 117 -10.99 1.72 19.57
N LEU A 118 -10.58 1.58 18.30
CA LEU A 118 -9.55 2.42 17.70
C LEU A 118 -10.05 3.79 17.24
N ALA A 119 -11.27 3.87 16.71
CA ALA A 119 -11.80 5.07 16.07
C ALA A 119 -11.74 6.33 16.94
N PRO A 120 -12.06 6.32 18.26
CA PRO A 120 -11.91 7.49 19.11
C PRO A 120 -10.46 7.98 19.19
N ARG A 121 -9.50 7.07 19.40
CA ARG A 121 -8.07 7.40 19.51
C ARG A 121 -7.48 7.87 18.19
N LEU A 122 -7.91 7.28 17.08
CA LEU A 122 -7.55 7.76 15.74
C LEU A 122 -8.14 9.14 15.49
N SER A 123 -9.37 9.39 15.91
CA SER A 123 -10.01 10.69 15.73
C SER A 123 -9.30 11.80 16.51
N GLU A 124 -8.88 11.52 17.75
CA GLU A 124 -8.06 12.43 18.56
C GLU A 124 -6.71 12.73 17.89
N ALA A 125 -6.01 11.69 17.43
CA ALA A 125 -4.68 11.82 16.82
C ALA A 125 -4.72 12.54 15.47
N LEU A 126 -5.74 12.27 14.66
CA LEU A 126 -5.89 12.79 13.30
C LEU A 126 -6.65 14.12 13.25
N ARG A 127 -7.26 14.54 14.37
CA ARG A 127 -8.13 15.72 14.47
C ARG A 127 -9.27 15.72 13.44
N GLN A 128 -9.71 14.53 13.04
CA GLN A 128 -10.84 14.32 12.14
C GLN A 128 -11.64 13.11 12.59
N PRO A 129 -12.98 13.11 12.41
CA PRO A 129 -13.79 11.95 12.79
C PRO A 129 -13.42 10.69 12.01
N VAL A 130 -13.29 9.56 12.71
CA VAL A 130 -13.23 8.22 12.10
C VAL A 130 -14.56 7.53 12.34
N VAL A 131 -15.32 7.31 11.27
CA VAL A 131 -16.67 6.76 11.31
C VAL A 131 -16.64 5.27 10.96
N VAL A 132 -17.06 4.42 11.88
CA VAL A 132 -17.16 2.96 11.66
C VAL A 132 -18.47 2.64 10.94
N GLU A 133 -18.38 2.02 9.76
CA GLU A 133 -19.53 1.65 8.93
C GLU A 133 -19.58 0.14 8.73
N ASN A 134 -20.62 -0.52 9.24
CA ASN A 134 -20.85 -1.93 8.99
C ASN A 134 -21.55 -2.13 7.63
N ARG A 135 -20.94 -2.94 6.76
CA ARG A 135 -21.48 -3.36 5.47
C ARG A 135 -21.45 -4.90 5.40
N PRO A 136 -22.38 -5.59 6.09
CA PRO A 136 -22.35 -7.05 6.18
C PRO A 136 -22.75 -7.77 4.88
N ALA A 137 -23.49 -7.11 3.99
CA ALA A 137 -23.97 -7.71 2.75
C ALA A 137 -22.80 -8.16 1.86
N GLY A 138 -22.76 -9.45 1.52
CA GLY A 138 -21.69 -10.05 0.71
C GLY A 138 -20.35 -10.28 1.46
N GLY A 139 -20.31 -10.01 2.77
CA GLY A 139 -19.16 -10.27 3.61
C GLY A 139 -17.86 -9.64 3.10
N ILE A 140 -16.72 -10.32 3.35
CA ILE A 140 -15.41 -9.80 2.96
C ILE A 140 -15.22 -9.67 1.44
N VAL A 141 -15.96 -10.42 0.63
CA VAL A 141 -15.91 -10.32 -0.84
C VAL A 141 -16.38 -8.94 -1.27
N ALA A 142 -17.64 -8.60 -0.96
CA ALA A 142 -18.23 -7.33 -1.38
C ALA A 142 -17.61 -6.14 -0.62
N GLY A 143 -17.33 -6.29 0.67
CA GLY A 143 -16.72 -5.24 1.47
C GLY A 143 -15.28 -4.94 1.04
N GLY A 144 -14.49 -5.98 0.75
CA GLY A 144 -13.13 -5.84 0.24
C GLY A 144 -13.11 -5.20 -1.15
N GLU A 145 -13.99 -5.62 -2.05
CA GLU A 145 -14.15 -5.02 -3.39
C GLU A 145 -14.53 -3.54 -3.31
N ALA A 146 -15.48 -3.18 -2.43
CA ALA A 146 -15.92 -1.80 -2.26
C ALA A 146 -14.79 -0.87 -1.80
N VAL A 147 -13.89 -1.36 -0.93
CA VAL A 147 -12.71 -0.59 -0.49
C VAL A 147 -11.62 -0.59 -1.56
N ALA A 148 -11.38 -1.72 -2.23
CA ALA A 148 -10.41 -1.82 -3.33
C ALA A 148 -10.76 -0.89 -4.51
N LYS A 149 -12.06 -0.67 -4.78
CA LYS A 149 -12.56 0.26 -5.81
C LYS A 149 -12.71 1.71 -5.32
N ALA A 150 -12.50 1.98 -4.03
CA ALA A 150 -12.58 3.34 -3.50
C ALA A 150 -11.42 4.20 -4.01
N LEU A 151 -11.55 5.52 -3.89
CA LEU A 151 -10.44 6.42 -4.18
C LEU A 151 -9.25 6.09 -3.27
N PRO A 152 -8.02 5.97 -3.81
CA PRO A 152 -6.82 5.66 -3.03
C PRO A 152 -6.28 6.92 -2.32
N ASP A 153 -7.16 7.60 -1.58
CA ASP A 153 -6.92 8.90 -0.93
C ASP A 153 -6.80 8.79 0.61
N GLY A 154 -6.94 7.57 1.15
CA GLY A 154 -6.84 7.29 2.58
C GLY A 154 -8.09 7.60 3.40
N TYR A 155 -9.20 8.04 2.79
CA TYR A 155 -10.45 8.30 3.52
C TYR A 155 -11.36 7.07 3.63
N THR A 156 -11.00 5.96 2.98
CA THR A 156 -11.70 4.68 3.10
C THR A 156 -10.72 3.61 3.59
N LEU A 157 -10.95 3.10 4.79
CA LEU A 157 -10.17 2.04 5.41
C LEU A 157 -11.00 0.76 5.49
N LEU A 158 -10.34 -0.39 5.35
CA LEU A 158 -10.96 -1.70 5.55
C LEU A 158 -10.55 -2.27 6.91
N SER A 159 -11.51 -2.78 7.68
CA SER A 159 -11.24 -3.65 8.83
C SER A 159 -10.82 -5.02 8.32
N ALA A 160 -9.52 -5.15 8.03
CA ALA A 160 -8.96 -6.36 7.48
C ALA A 160 -8.86 -7.46 8.56
N THR A 161 -9.50 -8.59 8.30
CA THR A 161 -9.37 -9.82 9.09
C THR A 161 -8.65 -10.89 8.26
N PRO A 162 -8.26 -12.04 8.84
CA PRO A 162 -7.69 -13.15 8.08
C PRO A 162 -8.58 -13.60 6.90
N GLN A 163 -9.88 -13.31 6.93
CA GLN A 163 -10.81 -13.61 5.84
C GLN A 163 -10.38 -12.98 4.51
N VAL A 164 -9.73 -11.82 4.52
CA VAL A 164 -9.23 -11.15 3.31
C VAL A 164 -8.25 -12.03 2.53
N ALA A 165 -7.41 -12.81 3.23
CA ALA A 165 -6.49 -13.75 2.60
C ALA A 165 -7.19 -15.09 2.25
N ILE A 166 -8.06 -15.58 3.14
CA ILE A 166 -8.74 -16.87 2.96
C ILE A 166 -9.66 -16.85 1.72
N VAL A 167 -10.34 -15.73 1.48
CA VAL A 167 -11.34 -15.63 0.40
C VAL A 167 -10.75 -15.85 -0.99
N GLN A 168 -9.46 -15.55 -1.20
CA GLN A 168 -8.75 -15.82 -2.45
C GLN A 168 -8.68 -17.32 -2.78
N SER A 169 -8.68 -18.18 -1.76
CA SER A 169 -8.65 -19.64 -1.93
C SER A 169 -10.04 -20.27 -1.99
N MET A 170 -11.08 -19.53 -1.59
CA MET A 170 -12.46 -20.01 -1.55
C MET A 170 -13.29 -19.57 -2.75
N VAL A 171 -13.00 -18.40 -3.32
CA VAL A 171 -13.78 -17.79 -4.40
C VAL A 171 -12.94 -17.79 -5.67
N LYS A 172 -13.37 -18.57 -6.68
CA LYS A 172 -12.64 -18.76 -7.94
C LYS A 172 -12.40 -17.44 -8.68
N ASP A 173 -13.44 -16.60 -8.76
CA ASP A 173 -13.44 -15.34 -9.51
C ASP A 173 -13.60 -14.15 -8.55
N LEU A 174 -12.60 -13.96 -7.67
CA LEU A 174 -12.60 -12.85 -6.74
C LEU A 174 -12.39 -11.51 -7.49
N ALA A 175 -13.28 -10.55 -7.26
CA ALA A 175 -13.30 -9.26 -7.97
C ALA A 175 -12.16 -8.28 -7.59
N PHE A 176 -11.29 -8.65 -6.65
CA PHE A 176 -10.13 -7.86 -6.25
C PHE A 176 -8.99 -8.78 -5.77
N ASP A 177 -7.75 -8.30 -5.86
CA ASP A 177 -6.58 -8.96 -5.28
C ASP A 177 -6.13 -8.19 -4.02
N PRO A 178 -6.31 -8.75 -2.81
CA PRO A 178 -5.84 -8.15 -1.57
C PRO A 178 -4.38 -7.67 -1.52
N ARG A 179 -3.46 -8.31 -2.26
CA ARG A 179 -2.04 -7.94 -2.27
C ARG A 179 -1.76 -6.78 -3.22
N ARG A 180 -2.50 -6.69 -4.32
CA ARG A 180 -2.35 -5.65 -5.34
C ARG A 180 -3.19 -4.41 -5.05
N ASP A 181 -4.44 -4.62 -4.65
CA ASP A 181 -5.48 -3.59 -4.61
C ASP A 181 -5.70 -2.99 -3.22
N LEU A 182 -5.17 -3.61 -2.16
CA LEU A 182 -5.23 -3.08 -0.80
C LEU A 182 -3.85 -2.75 -0.26
N ALA A 183 -3.74 -1.57 0.36
CA ALA A 183 -2.53 -1.11 1.02
C ALA A 183 -2.54 -1.54 2.49
N PRO A 184 -1.58 -2.35 2.98
CA PRO A 184 -1.49 -2.64 4.41
C PRO A 184 -1.08 -1.38 5.18
N VAL A 185 -1.89 -0.97 6.16
CA VAL A 185 -1.62 0.21 6.99
C VAL A 185 -0.90 -0.19 8.28
N ALA A 186 -1.53 -1.02 9.10
CA ALA A 186 -0.98 -1.50 10.36
C ALA A 186 -1.66 -2.79 10.81
N LEU A 187 -0.91 -3.65 11.51
CA LEU A 187 -1.49 -4.76 12.26
C LEU A 187 -1.98 -4.23 13.62
N VAL A 188 -3.29 -4.27 13.83
CA VAL A 188 -3.93 -3.71 15.04
C VAL A 188 -4.00 -4.69 16.21
N GLY A 189 -3.96 -5.99 15.93
CA GLY A 189 -4.02 -7.03 16.95
C GLY A 189 -3.92 -8.43 16.36
N VAL A 190 -3.53 -9.38 17.21
CA VAL A 190 -3.55 -10.81 16.91
C VAL A 190 -4.49 -11.45 17.93
N ILE A 191 -5.51 -12.14 17.43
CA ILE A 191 -6.56 -12.70 18.25
C ILE A 191 -6.49 -14.22 18.12
N PRO A 192 -6.16 -14.94 19.20
CA PRO A 192 -6.12 -16.39 19.17
C PRO A 192 -7.54 -16.95 19.07
N ASN A 193 -7.69 -18.03 18.32
CA ASN A 193 -8.92 -18.81 18.32
C ASN A 193 -8.91 -19.77 19.52
N VAL A 194 -10.07 -19.95 20.16
CA VAL A 194 -10.24 -20.85 21.30
C VAL A 194 -11.27 -21.93 20.95
N LEU A 195 -11.01 -23.16 21.38
CA LEU A 195 -11.95 -24.27 21.29
C LEU A 195 -12.79 -24.32 22.57
N VAL A 196 -14.11 -24.25 22.43
CA VAL A 196 -15.04 -24.27 23.56
C VAL A 196 -16.04 -25.40 23.34
N ALA A 197 -16.18 -26.29 24.32
CA ALA A 197 -17.21 -27.32 24.33
C ALA A 197 -18.42 -26.82 25.13
N GLY A 198 -19.61 -27.32 24.77
CA GLY A 198 -20.83 -27.00 25.50
C GLY A 198 -20.79 -27.53 26.94
N PRO A 199 -21.56 -26.96 27.87
CA PRO A 199 -21.53 -27.35 29.29
C PRO A 199 -21.94 -28.81 29.55
N ARG A 200 -22.60 -29.46 28.58
CA ARG A 200 -23.02 -30.87 28.64
C ARG A 200 -22.06 -31.83 27.94
N THR A 201 -21.00 -31.32 27.30
CA THR A 201 -20.01 -32.17 26.64
C THR A 201 -19.17 -32.88 27.71
N PRO A 202 -19.10 -34.22 27.71
CA PRO A 202 -18.45 -34.97 28.79
C PRO A 202 -16.92 -34.85 28.79
N ALA A 203 -16.32 -34.36 27.70
CA ALA A 203 -14.88 -34.17 27.57
C ALA A 203 -14.42 -32.92 28.34
N LYS A 204 -13.44 -33.11 29.24
CA LYS A 204 -12.81 -32.03 30.03
C LYS A 204 -11.45 -31.61 29.48
N THR A 205 -10.89 -32.40 28.59
CA THR A 205 -9.61 -32.13 27.93
C THR A 205 -9.75 -32.20 26.41
N LEU A 206 -8.82 -31.57 25.69
CA LEU A 206 -8.77 -31.66 24.23
C LEU A 206 -8.61 -33.12 23.77
N ALA A 207 -7.80 -33.92 24.47
CA ALA A 207 -7.60 -35.32 24.15
C ALA A 207 -8.89 -36.13 24.28
N GLU A 208 -9.64 -35.94 25.37
CA GLU A 208 -10.96 -36.55 25.56
C GLU A 208 -11.95 -36.10 24.49
N LEU A 209 -11.92 -34.82 24.09
CA LEU A 209 -12.83 -34.29 23.07
C LEU A 209 -12.54 -34.91 21.70
N VAL A 210 -11.27 -35.07 21.33
CA VAL A 210 -10.86 -35.73 20.08
C VAL A 210 -11.26 -37.20 20.09
N GLU A 211 -11.04 -37.91 21.21
CA GLU A 211 -11.43 -39.32 21.34
C GLU A 211 -12.96 -39.48 21.26
N LEU A 212 -13.70 -38.60 21.95
CA LEU A 212 -15.15 -38.58 21.91
C LEU A 212 -15.67 -38.34 20.49
N ALA A 213 -15.05 -37.43 19.73
CA ALA A 213 -15.39 -37.12 18.34
C ALA A 213 -15.15 -38.31 17.40
N ARG A 214 -14.02 -38.99 17.58
CA ARG A 214 -13.67 -40.19 16.81
C ARG A 214 -14.63 -41.35 17.06
N ARG A 215 -15.03 -41.56 18.32
CA ARG A 215 -16.00 -42.59 18.71
C ARG A 215 -17.42 -42.29 18.20
N ASN A 216 -17.77 -41.02 18.04
CA ASN A 216 -19.12 -40.58 17.70
C ASN A 216 -19.12 -39.57 16.53
N PRO A 217 -18.76 -39.98 15.31
CA PRO A 217 -18.71 -39.08 14.17
C PRO A 217 -20.08 -38.43 13.90
N GLY A 218 -20.10 -37.11 13.74
CA GLY A 218 -21.30 -36.31 13.45
C GLY A 218 -22.23 -36.02 14.64
N LYS A 219 -21.85 -36.37 15.87
CA LYS A 219 -22.70 -36.21 17.08
C LYS A 219 -22.19 -35.18 18.10
N LEU A 220 -21.15 -34.41 17.76
CA LEU A 220 -20.59 -33.34 18.59
C LEU A 220 -20.89 -31.96 18.01
#